data_AF-A0A496X839-F1
#
_entry.id   AF-A0A496X839-F1
#
_cell.length_a   1.000
_cell.length_b   1.000
_cell.length_c   1.000
_cell.angle_alpha   90.00
_cell.angle_beta   90.00
_cell.angle_gamma   90.00
#
_symmetry.space_group_name_H-M   'P 1'
#
loop_
_entity.id
_entity.type
_entity.pdbx_description
1 polymer ?
#
loop_
_entity_poly.entity_id
_entity_poly.type
_entity_poly.pdbx_seq_one_letter_code
_entity_poly.pdbx_strand_id
1 'polypeptide(L)'
;GGISIPIATLGCYILLNLPFVSVHVALAGYADLWVASVFGCAVFALHEWGATRKWPYAILALILALMCTQLKIPGLIMGGIVLTVFVSSFIKIGRTSSITLFMGLALCIIYVTTVGVDFSIPNIGQIAISSDGITLPYIGHYELSYHPIHHAMINTTLLMINWNLLWYLFIFLALFRVANGTVFRIPSLSLRAILLALLFIFFVYYFTNRFKFAQDYTQVNRALIYSVPVMVFYLFNSLNQWQIFPINRDRYLSPASRPGDN
;
A
#
# COMPACT_ATOMS: atom_id res chain seq x y z
N GLY A 1 -19.52 6.41 5.28
CA GLY A 1 -19.99 7.64 4.62
C GLY A 1 -19.57 7.54 3.17
N GLY A 2 -20.51 7.57 2.23
CA GLY A 2 -20.21 7.38 0.81
C GLY A 2 -19.48 8.58 0.21
N ILE A 3 -18.59 8.31 -0.75
CA ILE A 3 -18.02 9.34 -1.63
C ILE A 3 -19.12 9.80 -2.59
N SER A 4 -19.15 11.09 -2.94
CA SER A 4 -20.12 11.60 -3.92
C SER A 4 -19.92 10.95 -5.28
N ILE A 5 -21.02 10.71 -6.02
CA ILE A 5 -21.00 10.07 -7.34
C ILE A 5 -19.99 10.74 -8.29
N PRO A 6 -19.89 12.08 -8.38
CA PRO A 6 -18.92 12.72 -9.27
C PRO A 6 -17.46 12.40 -8.94
N ILE A 7 -17.11 12.33 -7.65
CA ILE A 7 -15.74 12.06 -7.19
C ILE A 7 -15.39 10.59 -7.47
N ALA A 8 -16.34 9.67 -7.26
CA ALA A 8 -16.16 8.26 -7.60
C ALA A 8 -15.98 8.06 -9.11
N THR A 9 -16.81 8.70 -9.93
CA THR A 9 -16.69 8.65 -11.40
C THR A 9 -15.36 9.23 -11.86
N LEU A 10 -14.91 10.34 -11.29
CA LEU A 10 -13.61 10.93 -11.61
C LEU A 10 -12.45 9.99 -11.22
N GLY A 11 -12.54 9.33 -10.07
CA GLY A 11 -11.57 8.33 -9.64
C GLY A 11 -11.47 7.14 -10.61
N CYS A 12 -12.61 6.60 -11.03
CA CYS A 12 -12.67 5.54 -12.03
C CYS A 12 -12.11 6.02 -13.38
N TYR A 13 -12.46 7.23 -13.80
CA TYR A 13 -11.94 7.82 -15.04
C TYR A 13 -10.41 7.94 -15.01
N ILE A 14 -9.83 8.48 -13.92
CA ILE A 14 -8.37 8.58 -13.78
C ILE A 14 -7.71 7.20 -13.79
N LEU A 15 -8.27 6.21 -13.08
CA LEU A 15 -7.73 4.85 -13.06
C LEU A 15 -7.68 4.23 -14.46
N LEU A 16 -8.75 4.39 -15.23
CA LEU A 16 -8.86 3.84 -16.60
C LEU A 16 -7.99 4.60 -17.62
N ASN A 17 -7.67 5.86 -17.34
CA ASN A 17 -6.84 6.71 -18.19
C ASN A 17 -5.33 6.54 -17.90
N LEU A 18 -4.92 5.64 -17.00
CA LEU A 18 -3.50 5.34 -16.81
C LEU A 18 -2.98 4.52 -17.98
N PRO A 19 -1.99 5.00 -18.76
CA PRO A 19 -1.53 4.32 -19.98
C PRO A 19 -1.15 2.87 -19.74
N PHE A 20 -0.47 2.58 -18.62
CA PHE A 20 -0.03 1.23 -18.29
C PHE A 20 -1.20 0.28 -17.99
N VAL A 21 -2.27 0.79 -17.37
CA VAL A 21 -3.50 0.03 -17.12
C VAL A 21 -4.20 -0.25 -18.44
N SER A 22 -4.35 0.75 -19.31
CA SER A 22 -5.00 0.59 -20.62
C SER A 22 -4.28 -0.46 -21.49
N VAL A 23 -2.95 -0.47 -21.48
CA VAL A 23 -2.14 -1.48 -22.17
C VAL A 23 -2.40 -2.89 -21.61
N HIS A 24 -2.47 -3.06 -20.29
CA HIS A 24 -2.75 -4.35 -19.65
C HIS A 24 -4.18 -4.85 -19.87
N VAL A 25 -5.13 -3.94 -20.10
CA VAL A 25 -6.50 -4.29 -20.50
C VAL A 25 -6.55 -4.69 -21.97
N ALA A 26 -5.80 -4.00 -22.84
CA ALA A 26 -5.75 -4.30 -24.27
C ALA A 26 -5.04 -5.63 -24.60
N LEU A 27 -4.08 -6.04 -23.78
CA LEU A 27 -3.37 -7.33 -23.90
C LEU A 27 -4.05 -8.39 -23.03
N ALA A 28 -4.87 -9.24 -23.64
CA ALA A 28 -5.52 -10.35 -22.95
C ALA A 28 -4.49 -11.28 -22.27
N GLY A 29 -4.80 -11.75 -21.06
CA GLY A 29 -4.03 -12.80 -20.36
C GLY A 29 -3.03 -12.34 -19.31
N TYR A 30 -2.89 -11.04 -19.04
CA TYR A 30 -2.00 -10.57 -17.96
C TYR A 30 -2.61 -10.81 -16.57
N ALA A 31 -2.07 -11.77 -15.84
CA ALA A 31 -2.44 -12.09 -14.45
C ALA A 31 -2.29 -10.90 -13.48
N ASP A 32 -1.48 -9.89 -13.83
CA ASP A 32 -1.20 -8.74 -12.97
C ASP A 32 -2.42 -7.86 -12.71
N LEU A 33 -3.30 -7.72 -13.71
CA LEU A 33 -4.53 -6.92 -13.59
C LEU A 33 -5.53 -7.59 -12.65
N TRP A 34 -5.59 -8.93 -12.67
CA TRP A 34 -6.42 -9.70 -11.75
C TRP A 34 -5.95 -9.55 -10.31
N VAL A 35 -4.63 -9.64 -10.07
CA VAL A 35 -4.04 -9.40 -8.75
C VAL A 35 -4.35 -7.98 -8.28
N ALA A 36 -4.13 -6.97 -9.12
CA ALA A 36 -4.41 -5.57 -8.77
C ALA A 36 -5.90 -5.34 -8.43
N SER A 37 -6.81 -5.95 -9.20
CA SER A 37 -8.25 -5.82 -9.00
C SER A 37 -8.70 -6.49 -7.70
N VAL A 38 -8.30 -7.75 -7.48
CA VAL A 38 -8.68 -8.51 -6.28
C VAL A 38 -8.05 -7.91 -5.03
N PHE A 39 -6.78 -7.51 -5.08
CA PHE A 39 -6.13 -6.77 -3.99
C PHE A 39 -6.81 -5.43 -3.72
N GLY A 40 -7.13 -4.67 -4.77
CA GLY A 40 -7.87 -3.41 -4.67
C GLY A 40 -9.20 -3.57 -3.94
N CYS A 41 -10.03 -4.51 -4.41
CA CYS A 41 -11.32 -4.83 -3.79
C CYS A 41 -11.17 -5.32 -2.35
N ALA A 42 -10.15 -6.14 -2.05
CA ALA A 42 -9.88 -6.60 -0.69
C ALA A 42 -9.59 -5.42 0.25
N VAL A 43 -8.80 -4.45 -0.20
CA VAL A 43 -8.50 -3.24 0.57
C VAL A 43 -9.71 -2.30 0.67
N PHE A 44 -10.57 -2.23 -0.34
CA PHE A 44 -11.83 -1.46 -0.26
C PHE A 44 -12.78 -2.07 0.78
N ALA A 45 -12.94 -3.39 0.77
CA ALA A 45 -13.71 -4.10 1.79
C ALA A 45 -13.09 -3.89 3.19
N LEU A 46 -11.76 -3.93 3.29
CA LEU A 46 -11.05 -3.66 4.55
C LEU A 46 -11.25 -2.23 5.03
N HIS A 47 -11.30 -1.25 4.12
CA HIS A 47 -11.62 0.13 4.43
C HIS A 47 -13.02 0.27 5.03
N GLU A 48 -14.02 -0.34 4.38
CA GLU A 48 -15.42 -0.32 4.85
C GLU A 48 -15.59 -1.05 6.18
N TRP A 49 -14.87 -2.16 6.40
CA TRP A 49 -14.77 -2.79 7.72
C TRP A 49 -14.23 -1.82 8.77
N GLY A 50 -13.14 -1.11 8.47
CA GLY A 50 -12.56 -0.13 9.39
C GLY A 50 -13.51 1.00 9.75
N ALA A 51 -14.33 1.44 8.80
CA ALA A 51 -15.29 2.54 8.97
C ALA A 51 -16.60 2.11 9.66
N THR A 52 -17.14 0.94 9.30
CA THR A 52 -18.48 0.50 9.73
C THR A 52 -18.48 -0.60 10.78
N ARG A 53 -17.36 -1.33 10.91
CA ARG A 53 -17.21 -2.54 11.73
C ARG A 53 -18.29 -3.61 11.45
N LYS A 54 -18.83 -3.65 10.22
CA LYS A 54 -19.78 -4.68 9.79
C LYS A 54 -19.06 -5.91 9.24
N TRP A 55 -19.33 -7.08 9.84
CA TRP A 55 -18.70 -8.36 9.49
C TRP A 55 -18.72 -8.76 8.01
N PRO A 56 -19.78 -8.48 7.22
CA PRO A 56 -19.75 -8.80 5.79
C PRO A 56 -18.54 -8.23 5.05
N TYR A 57 -18.07 -7.03 5.41
CA TYR A 57 -16.89 -6.43 4.80
C TYR A 57 -15.59 -7.10 5.25
N ALA A 58 -15.51 -7.55 6.51
CA ALA A 58 -14.37 -8.34 6.99
C ALA A 58 -14.27 -9.68 6.26
N ILE A 59 -15.40 -10.40 6.15
CA ILE A 59 -15.47 -11.69 5.45
C ILE A 59 -15.11 -11.51 3.98
N LEU A 60 -15.66 -10.49 3.32
CA LEU A 60 -15.34 -10.18 1.93
C LEU A 60 -13.84 -9.86 1.74
N ALA A 61 -13.25 -9.06 2.64
CA ALA A 61 -11.82 -8.77 2.59
C ALA A 61 -10.96 -10.03 2.72
N LEU A 62 -11.34 -10.97 3.60
CA LEU A 62 -10.63 -12.23 3.79
C LEU A 62 -10.78 -13.18 2.60
N ILE A 63 -11.99 -13.31 2.04
CA ILE A 63 -12.22 -14.11 0.82
C ILE A 63 -11.39 -13.56 -0.32
N LEU A 64 -11.40 -12.25 -0.54
CA LEU A 64 -10.62 -11.61 -1.60
C LEU A 64 -9.11 -11.72 -1.34
N ALA A 65 -8.65 -11.65 -0.08
CA ALA A 65 -7.25 -11.91 0.26
C ALA A 65 -6.83 -13.34 -0.11
N LEU A 66 -7.66 -14.35 0.21
CA LEU A 66 -7.44 -15.74 -0.18
C LEU A 66 -7.47 -15.92 -1.70
N MET A 67 -8.42 -15.29 -2.40
CA MET A 67 -8.44 -15.32 -3.87
C MET A 67 -7.16 -14.71 -4.46
N CYS A 68 -6.65 -13.63 -3.86
CA CYS A 68 -5.40 -12.99 -4.28
C CYS A 68 -4.22 -13.99 -4.26
N THR A 69 -4.14 -14.85 -3.25
CA THR A 69 -3.07 -15.85 -3.15
C THR A 69 -3.13 -16.93 -4.23
N GLN A 70 -4.30 -17.17 -4.82
CA GLN A 70 -4.49 -18.19 -5.86
C GLN A 70 -4.19 -17.70 -7.28
N LEU A 71 -4.05 -16.38 -7.48
CA LEU A 71 -3.89 -15.82 -8.82
C LEU A 71 -2.46 -15.90 -9.35
N LYS A 72 -1.47 -15.58 -8.51
CA LYS A 72 -0.06 -15.48 -8.90
C LYS A 72 0.83 -15.43 -7.65
N ILE A 73 2.11 -15.76 -7.79
CA ILE A 73 3.10 -15.66 -6.68
C ILE A 73 3.08 -14.29 -5.99
N PRO A 74 3.11 -13.12 -6.67
CA PRO A 74 2.98 -11.83 -5.99
C PRO A 74 1.63 -11.64 -5.28
N GLY A 75 0.58 -12.30 -5.75
CA GLY A 75 -0.74 -12.30 -5.13
C GLY A 75 -0.76 -12.97 -3.75
N LEU A 76 0.14 -13.94 -3.48
CA LEU A 76 0.33 -14.52 -2.15
C LEU A 76 0.74 -13.43 -1.15
N ILE A 77 1.70 -12.59 -1.54
CA ILE A 77 2.18 -11.50 -0.69
C ILE A 77 1.10 -10.42 -0.52
N MET A 78 0.38 -10.07 -1.60
CA MET A 78 -0.70 -9.09 -1.54
C MET A 78 -1.86 -9.53 -0.63
N GLY A 79 -2.25 -10.81 -0.70
CA GLY A 79 -3.21 -11.39 0.25
C GLY A 79 -2.69 -11.37 1.70
N GLY A 80 -1.41 -11.70 1.90
CA GLY A 80 -0.75 -11.61 3.21
C GLY A 80 -0.72 -10.19 3.79
N ILE A 81 -0.53 -9.16 2.96
CA ILE A 81 -0.62 -7.75 3.36
C ILE A 81 -2.03 -7.43 3.85
N VAL A 82 -3.08 -7.83 3.13
CA VAL A 82 -4.47 -7.60 3.55
C VAL A 82 -4.74 -8.25 4.91
N LEU A 83 -4.31 -9.50 5.10
CA LEU A 83 -4.45 -10.22 6.37
C LEU A 83 -3.71 -9.50 7.50
N THR A 84 -2.47 -9.08 7.26
CA THR A 84 -1.64 -8.35 8.24
C THR A 84 -2.33 -7.05 8.66
N VAL A 85 -2.85 -6.28 7.71
CA VAL A 85 -3.56 -5.04 8.00
C VAL A 85 -4.88 -5.33 8.73
N PHE A 86 -5.60 -6.38 8.37
CA PHE A 86 -6.82 -6.81 9.04
C PHE A 86 -6.58 -7.19 10.50
N VAL A 87 -5.56 -8.02 10.79
CA VAL A 87 -5.16 -8.37 12.16
C VAL A 87 -4.74 -7.13 12.94
N SER A 88 -3.96 -6.23 12.32
CA SER A 88 -3.58 -4.95 12.93
C SER A 88 -4.76 -4.04 13.28
N SER A 89 -5.95 -4.29 12.70
CA SER A 89 -7.16 -3.51 12.97
C SER A 89 -7.84 -3.83 14.30
N PHE A 90 -7.49 -4.96 14.92
CA PHE A 90 -7.98 -5.40 16.23
C PHE A 90 -7.07 -4.96 17.37
N ILE A 91 -5.77 -4.82 17.10
CA ILE A 91 -4.81 -4.37 18.09
C ILE A 91 -5.00 -2.86 18.27
N LYS A 92 -5.34 -2.43 19.49
CA LYS A 92 -5.38 -1.01 19.88
C LYS A 92 -3.96 -0.46 19.96
N ILE A 93 -3.39 -0.26 18.79
CA ILE A 93 -2.03 0.22 18.60
C ILE A 93 -2.02 1.73 18.92
N GLY A 94 -1.33 2.10 20.00
CA GLY A 94 -1.10 3.50 20.35
C GLY A 94 -0.38 4.28 19.23
N ARG A 95 -0.41 5.61 19.31
CA ARG A 95 0.09 6.56 18.28
C ARG A 95 1.54 6.28 17.83
N THR A 96 2.41 5.86 18.73
CA THR A 96 3.82 5.50 18.47
C THR A 96 3.97 4.04 18.04
N SER A 97 3.01 3.20 18.43
CA SER A 97 3.09 1.75 18.27
C SER A 97 2.84 1.29 16.84
N SER A 98 2.14 2.09 16.02
CA SER A 98 1.94 1.75 14.60
C SER A 98 3.24 1.87 13.84
N ILE A 99 4.03 2.90 14.12
CA ILE A 99 5.37 3.08 13.55
C ILE A 99 6.32 2.01 14.11
N THR A 100 6.22 1.61 15.38
CA THR A 100 7.03 0.48 15.90
C THR A 100 6.57 -0.87 15.39
N LEU A 101 5.33 -1.04 14.92
CA LEU A 101 4.86 -2.27 14.28
C LEU A 101 5.27 -2.32 12.80
N PHE A 102 5.32 -1.17 12.12
CA PHE A 102 5.94 -1.03 10.80
C PHE A 102 7.46 -1.21 10.87
N MET A 103 8.14 -0.56 11.82
CA MET A 103 9.54 -0.82 12.12
C MET A 103 9.74 -2.23 12.66
N GLY A 104 8.80 -2.80 13.41
CA GLY A 104 8.91 -4.15 13.95
C GLY A 104 8.72 -5.21 12.87
N LEU A 105 7.86 -4.97 11.87
CA LEU A 105 7.73 -5.81 10.70
C LEU A 105 8.93 -5.65 9.77
N ALA A 106 9.40 -4.41 9.55
CA ALA A 106 10.63 -4.15 8.80
C ALA A 106 11.87 -4.71 9.51
N LEU A 107 11.97 -4.59 10.83
CA LEU A 107 13.02 -5.16 11.68
C LEU A 107 12.87 -6.67 11.80
N CYS A 108 11.66 -7.25 11.78
CA CYS A 108 11.48 -8.69 11.67
C CYS A 108 11.99 -9.17 10.32
N ILE A 109 11.65 -8.48 9.23
CA ILE A 109 12.19 -8.78 7.90
C ILE A 109 13.72 -8.63 7.89
N ILE A 110 14.29 -7.58 8.51
CA ILE A 110 15.74 -7.35 8.63
C ILE A 110 16.43 -8.36 9.57
N TYR A 111 15.82 -8.70 10.71
CA TYR A 111 16.32 -9.64 11.72
C TYR A 111 16.33 -11.05 11.16
N VAL A 112 15.24 -11.43 10.51
CA VAL A 112 15.13 -12.67 9.75
C VAL A 112 16.22 -12.73 8.68
N THR A 113 16.57 -11.62 8.01
CA THR A 113 17.67 -11.57 7.04
C THR A 113 19.09 -11.46 7.63
N THR A 114 19.27 -11.13 8.91
CA THR A 114 20.60 -10.88 9.52
C THR A 114 21.02 -11.95 10.51
N VAL A 115 20.09 -12.52 11.27
CA VAL A 115 20.35 -13.55 12.29
C VAL A 115 20.18 -14.95 11.72
N GLY A 116 19.41 -15.07 10.65
CA GLY A 116 19.13 -16.31 9.97
C GLY A 116 18.19 -17.20 10.77
N VAL A 117 17.13 -17.65 10.11
CA VAL A 117 16.10 -18.47 10.73
C VAL A 117 15.93 -19.72 9.87
N ASP A 118 16.34 -20.85 10.43
CA ASP A 118 16.05 -22.18 9.94
C ASP A 118 14.73 -22.63 10.57
N PHE A 119 13.70 -22.79 9.74
CA PHE A 119 12.51 -23.57 10.10
C PHE A 119 12.27 -24.63 9.03
N SER A 120 12.61 -25.88 9.35
CA SER A 120 12.15 -27.05 8.60
C SER A 120 10.76 -27.47 9.07
N ILE A 121 9.72 -27.20 8.27
CA ILE A 121 8.37 -27.69 8.55
C ILE A 121 8.13 -28.99 7.75
N PRO A 122 7.82 -30.13 8.39
CA PRO A 122 7.50 -31.36 7.68
C PRO A 122 6.32 -31.14 6.72
N ASN A 123 6.40 -31.68 5.49
CA ASN A 123 5.45 -31.53 4.37
C ASN A 123 5.32 -30.16 3.67
N ILE A 124 5.95 -29.08 4.14
CA ILE A 124 5.85 -27.73 3.51
C ILE A 124 7.16 -27.32 2.83
N GLY A 125 8.30 -27.87 3.28
CA GLY A 125 9.64 -27.55 2.76
C GLY A 125 10.48 -26.74 3.76
N GLN A 126 11.73 -26.46 3.40
CA GLN A 126 12.63 -25.66 4.23
C GLN A 126 12.37 -24.16 4.03
N ILE A 127 12.17 -23.45 5.14
CA ILE A 127 12.32 -22.00 5.21
C ILE A 127 13.70 -21.78 5.81
N ALA A 128 14.72 -21.60 4.98
CA ALA A 128 16.06 -21.27 5.45
C ALA A 128 16.35 -19.83 5.05
N ILE A 129 16.49 -18.97 6.04
CA ILE A 129 16.85 -17.58 5.82
C ILE A 129 18.27 -17.45 6.34
N SER A 130 19.22 -17.17 5.46
CA SER A 130 20.64 -17.00 5.79
C SER A 130 21.12 -15.62 5.38
N SER A 131 22.32 -15.24 5.85
CA SER A 131 23.00 -14.01 5.43
C SER A 131 23.27 -13.97 3.92
N ASP A 132 23.34 -15.14 3.26
CA ASP A 132 23.62 -15.27 1.84
C ASP A 132 22.34 -15.31 0.98
N GLY A 133 21.16 -15.52 1.60
CA GLY A 133 19.88 -15.43 0.88
C GLY A 133 18.67 -15.99 1.61
N ILE A 134 17.48 -15.68 1.08
CA ILE A 134 16.19 -16.21 1.54
C ILE A 134 15.84 -17.44 0.69
N THR A 135 15.71 -18.62 1.30
CA THR A 135 14.97 -19.74 0.71
C THR A 135 13.55 -19.76 1.28
N LEU A 136 12.58 -19.64 0.38
CA LEU A 136 11.16 -19.75 0.71
C LEU A 136 10.58 -21.00 0.03
N PRO A 137 9.81 -21.83 0.74
CA PRO A 137 9.10 -22.94 0.14
C PRO A 137 8.17 -22.38 -0.95
N TYR A 138 8.14 -23.06 -2.10
CA TYR A 138 7.40 -22.69 -3.31
C TYR A 138 7.85 -21.41 -4.05
N ILE A 139 8.75 -20.57 -3.49
CA ILE A 139 9.16 -19.28 -4.10
C ILE A 139 10.62 -19.29 -4.58
N GLY A 140 11.50 -20.13 -3.99
CA GLY A 140 12.90 -20.31 -4.41
C GLY A 140 13.93 -19.65 -3.51
N HIS A 141 15.21 -19.65 -3.95
CA HIS A 141 16.34 -19.02 -3.27
C HIS A 141 16.62 -17.62 -3.85
N TYR A 142 16.85 -16.64 -2.97
CA TYR A 142 17.13 -15.24 -3.33
C TYR A 142 18.35 -14.74 -2.58
N GLU A 143 19.44 -14.43 -3.28
CA GLU A 143 20.59 -13.75 -2.68
C GLU A 143 20.20 -12.32 -2.30
N LEU A 144 20.57 -11.92 -1.07
CA LEU A 144 20.37 -10.55 -0.61
C LEU A 144 21.61 -9.71 -0.86
N SER A 145 21.48 -8.76 -1.77
CA SER A 145 22.49 -7.74 -2.00
C SER A 145 21.82 -6.42 -2.32
N TYR A 146 22.36 -5.33 -1.75
CA TYR A 146 21.88 -4.00 -2.07
C TYR A 146 22.32 -3.60 -3.48
N HIS A 147 21.37 -3.18 -4.31
CA HIS A 147 21.62 -2.72 -5.67
C HIS A 147 21.17 -1.27 -5.85
N PRO A 148 22.04 -0.37 -6.35
CA PRO A 148 21.73 1.05 -6.49
C PRO A 148 20.84 1.32 -7.73
N ILE A 149 19.56 0.96 -7.66
CA ILE A 149 18.58 1.12 -8.76
C ILE A 149 17.71 2.39 -8.67
N HIS A 150 18.16 3.38 -7.90
CA HIS A 150 17.40 4.61 -7.64
C HIS A 150 17.02 5.36 -8.92
N HIS A 151 17.92 5.43 -9.90
CA HIS A 151 17.62 6.01 -11.22
C HIS A 151 16.46 5.29 -11.90
N ALA A 152 16.47 3.95 -11.90
CA ALA A 152 15.42 3.17 -12.53
C ALA A 152 14.06 3.34 -11.81
N MET A 153 14.09 3.46 -10.48
CA MET A 153 12.88 3.68 -9.67
C MET A 153 12.29 5.07 -9.88
N ILE A 154 13.12 6.11 -9.91
CA ILE A 154 12.69 7.49 -10.22
C ILE A 154 12.15 7.56 -11.65
N ASN A 155 12.87 6.99 -12.63
CA ASN A 155 12.41 6.96 -14.01
C ASN A 155 11.04 6.28 -14.11
N THR A 156 10.90 5.09 -13.53
CA THR A 156 9.68 4.28 -13.59
C THR A 156 8.48 4.98 -12.96
N THR A 157 8.66 5.65 -11.83
CA THR A 157 7.56 6.25 -11.07
C THR A 157 7.23 7.67 -11.52
N LEU A 158 8.24 8.52 -11.76
CA LEU A 158 8.03 9.95 -11.99
C LEU A 158 8.19 10.35 -13.45
N LEU A 159 9.14 9.78 -14.18
CA LEU A 159 9.50 10.29 -15.51
C LEU A 159 8.82 9.55 -16.66
N MET A 160 8.52 8.26 -16.49
CA MET A 160 7.78 7.49 -17.48
C MET A 160 6.30 7.90 -17.50
N ILE A 161 5.74 8.02 -18.70
CA ILE A 161 4.34 8.41 -18.91
C ILE A 161 3.31 7.39 -18.37
N ASN A 162 3.76 6.18 -18.00
CA ASN A 162 2.96 5.05 -17.56
C ASN A 162 1.89 5.37 -16.49
N TRP A 163 2.17 6.34 -15.62
CA TRP A 163 1.37 6.64 -14.44
C TRP A 163 0.70 8.02 -14.47
N ASN A 164 0.83 8.77 -15.57
CA ASN A 164 0.38 10.18 -15.66
C ASN A 164 0.79 10.99 -14.40
N LEU A 165 -0.20 11.56 -13.71
CA LEU A 165 -0.02 12.40 -12.52
C LEU A 165 -0.13 11.61 -11.19
N LEU A 166 -0.31 10.29 -11.22
CA LEU A 166 -0.66 9.51 -10.02
C LEU A 166 0.38 9.68 -8.91
N TRP A 167 1.66 9.48 -9.22
CA TRP A 167 2.75 9.60 -8.24
C TRP A 167 2.94 11.02 -7.75
N TYR A 168 2.82 12.00 -8.65
CA TYR A 168 2.86 13.42 -8.29
C TYR A 168 1.76 13.79 -7.29
N LEU A 169 0.53 13.35 -7.54
CA LEU A 169 -0.60 13.57 -6.63
C LEU A 169 -0.42 12.85 -5.30
N PHE A 170 0.13 11.64 -5.31
CA PHE A 170 0.40 10.88 -4.08
C PHE A 170 1.47 11.54 -3.22
N ILE A 171 2.57 12.00 -3.82
CA ILE A 171 3.62 12.77 -3.14
C ILE A 171 3.06 14.09 -2.62
N PHE A 172 2.29 14.81 -3.45
CA PHE A 172 1.64 16.04 -3.04
C PHE A 172 0.75 15.82 -1.81
N LEU A 173 -0.12 14.80 -1.83
CA LEU A 173 -0.96 14.48 -0.68
C LEU A 173 -0.12 14.13 0.56
N ALA A 174 0.98 13.39 0.41
CA ALA A 174 1.87 13.07 1.51
C ALA A 174 2.50 14.33 2.13
N LEU A 175 3.11 15.19 1.31
CA LEU A 175 3.67 16.48 1.72
C LEU A 175 2.62 17.38 2.36
N PHE A 176 1.42 17.40 1.79
CA PHE A 176 0.30 18.17 2.30
C PHE A 176 -0.13 17.69 3.69
N ARG A 177 -0.17 16.38 3.92
CA ARG A 177 -0.46 15.83 5.25
C ARG A 177 0.63 16.18 6.26
N VAL A 178 1.90 16.21 5.83
CA VAL A 178 3.05 16.66 6.64
C VAL A 178 2.88 18.12 7.04
N ALA A 179 2.63 19.00 6.07
CA ALA A 179 2.46 20.43 6.29
C ALA A 179 1.31 20.75 7.26
N ASN A 180 0.22 19.97 7.21
CA ASN A 180 -0.92 20.14 8.11
C ASN A 180 -0.78 19.40 9.46
N GLY A 181 0.37 18.79 9.77
CA GLY A 181 0.59 18.05 11.01
C GLY A 181 -0.28 16.80 11.19
N THR A 182 -0.99 16.38 10.14
CA THR A 182 -1.91 15.23 10.16
C THR A 182 -1.22 13.88 9.94
N VAL A 183 0.11 13.89 9.76
CA VAL A 183 0.96 12.68 9.65
C VAL A 183 0.91 11.85 10.91
N PHE A 184 0.80 12.50 12.08
CA PHE A 184 0.77 11.79 13.35
C PHE A 184 -0.60 11.21 13.73
N ARG A 185 -1.61 11.35 12.86
CA ARG A 185 -2.90 10.65 13.03
C ARG A 185 -2.73 9.19 12.62
N ILE A 186 -3.51 8.31 13.27
CA ILE A 186 -3.52 6.88 12.97
C ILE A 186 -3.79 6.69 11.46
N PRO A 187 -2.88 6.04 10.70
CA PRO A 187 -3.06 5.86 9.27
C PRO A 187 -4.27 4.95 9.02
N SER A 188 -5.06 5.30 8.01
CA SER A 188 -6.20 4.49 7.57
C SER A 188 -5.73 3.11 7.13
N LEU A 189 -6.59 2.10 7.23
CA LEU A 189 -6.25 0.72 6.82
C LEU A 189 -5.79 0.66 5.35
N SER A 190 -6.40 1.46 4.48
CA SER A 190 -5.99 1.59 3.07
C SER A 190 -4.59 2.16 2.91
N LEU A 191 -4.23 3.21 3.66
CA LEU A 191 -2.88 3.76 3.62
C LEU A 191 -1.84 2.74 4.12
N ARG A 192 -2.17 1.99 5.18
CA ARG A 192 -1.29 0.92 5.66
C ARG A 192 -1.04 -0.14 4.59
N ALA A 193 -2.08 -0.57 3.87
CA ALA A 193 -1.97 -1.53 2.79
C ALA A 193 -1.11 -1.00 1.62
N ILE A 194 -1.29 0.27 1.22
CA ILE A 194 -0.45 0.92 0.20
C ILE A 194 1.01 0.93 0.65
N LEU A 195 1.29 1.39 1.87
CA LEU A 195 2.66 1.51 2.38
C LEU A 195 3.34 0.14 2.48
N LEU A 196 2.64 -0.90 2.94
CA LEU A 196 3.18 -2.26 2.97
C LEU A 196 3.43 -2.81 1.56
N ALA A 197 2.51 -2.59 0.62
CA ALA A 197 2.68 -3.03 -0.77
C ALA A 197 3.87 -2.34 -1.43
N LEU A 198 3.99 -1.02 -1.29
CA LEU A 198 5.12 -0.26 -1.82
C LEU A 198 6.43 -0.64 -1.15
N LEU A 199 6.45 -0.76 0.18
CA LEU A 199 7.62 -1.20 0.93
C LEU A 199 8.09 -2.57 0.43
N PHE A 200 7.16 -3.52 0.28
CA PHE A 200 7.47 -4.84 -0.27
C PHE A 200 8.04 -4.76 -1.69
N ILE A 201 7.38 -4.03 -2.60
CA ILE A 201 7.82 -3.89 -4.00
C ILE A 201 9.23 -3.29 -4.04
N PHE A 202 9.45 -2.14 -3.38
CA PHE A 202 10.77 -1.50 -3.37
C PHE A 202 11.82 -2.40 -2.71
N PHE A 203 11.50 -3.03 -1.58
CA PHE A 203 12.42 -3.96 -0.92
C PHE A 203 12.87 -5.08 -1.85
N VAL A 204 11.94 -5.74 -2.54
CA VAL A 204 12.27 -6.82 -3.49
C VAL A 204 13.21 -6.33 -4.58
N TYR A 205 12.97 -5.15 -5.16
CA TYR A 205 13.83 -4.68 -6.24
C TYR A 205 15.19 -4.16 -5.78
N TYR A 206 15.29 -3.54 -4.60
CA TYR A 206 16.56 -3.02 -4.10
C TYR A 206 17.47 -4.09 -3.49
N PHE A 207 16.89 -5.12 -2.87
CA PHE A 207 17.63 -6.09 -2.04
C PHE A 207 17.69 -7.50 -2.62
N THR A 208 17.05 -7.77 -3.76
CA THR A 208 17.12 -9.10 -4.38
C THR A 208 17.61 -9.02 -5.82
N ASN A 209 17.99 -10.18 -6.37
CA ASN A 209 18.32 -10.36 -7.79
C ASN A 209 17.25 -9.89 -8.80
N ARG A 210 16.06 -9.47 -8.33
CA ARG A 210 15.03 -8.80 -9.15
C ARG A 210 15.44 -7.43 -9.65
N PHE A 211 16.50 -6.81 -9.12
CA PHE A 211 17.02 -5.53 -9.60
C PHE A 211 17.34 -5.52 -11.11
N LYS A 212 17.76 -6.66 -11.69
CA LYS A 212 18.05 -6.80 -13.12
C LYS A 212 16.83 -6.44 -13.97
N PHE A 213 15.65 -6.90 -13.53
CA PHE A 213 14.39 -6.59 -14.19
C PHE A 213 13.86 -5.18 -13.90
N ALA A 214 14.46 -4.45 -12.95
CA ALA A 214 14.20 -3.03 -12.76
C ALA A 214 14.89 -2.17 -13.81
N GLN A 215 16.04 -2.61 -14.32
CA GLN A 215 16.76 -1.90 -15.38
C GLN A 215 16.00 -1.90 -16.71
N ASP A 216 15.27 -2.98 -16.98
CA ASP A 216 14.41 -3.09 -18.17
C ASP A 216 13.06 -2.39 -18.02
N TYR A 217 12.77 -1.79 -16.85
CA TYR A 217 11.52 -1.08 -16.49
C TYR A 217 10.22 -1.91 -16.51
N THR A 218 10.16 -3.02 -17.25
CA THR A 218 8.93 -3.77 -17.52
C THR A 218 8.35 -4.43 -16.27
N GLN A 219 9.16 -5.18 -15.52
CA GLN A 219 8.65 -5.90 -14.35
C GLN A 219 8.32 -4.97 -13.18
N VAL A 220 9.10 -3.89 -12.98
CA VAL A 220 8.80 -2.90 -11.93
C VAL A 220 7.46 -2.24 -12.20
N ASN A 221 7.19 -1.83 -13.44
CA ASN A 221 5.88 -1.25 -13.78
C ASN A 221 4.74 -2.24 -13.54
N ARG A 222 4.94 -3.53 -13.87
CA ARG A 222 3.98 -4.60 -13.56
C ARG A 222 3.76 -4.81 -12.08
N ALA A 223 4.79 -4.71 -11.25
CA ALA A 223 4.64 -4.85 -9.80
C ALA A 223 3.92 -3.64 -9.18
N LEU A 224 4.20 -2.43 -9.66
CA LEU A 224 3.58 -1.21 -9.16
C LEU A 224 2.08 -1.15 -9.47
N ILE A 225 1.60 -1.83 -10.52
CA ILE A 225 0.18 -1.86 -10.87
C ILE A 225 -0.70 -2.38 -9.72
N TYR A 226 -0.16 -3.24 -8.85
CA TYR A 226 -0.91 -3.84 -7.75
C TYR A 226 -1.40 -2.78 -6.75
N SER A 227 -0.62 -1.74 -6.48
CA SER A 227 -0.99 -0.68 -5.54
C SER A 227 -1.91 0.39 -6.14
N VAL A 228 -2.00 0.48 -7.47
CA VAL A 228 -2.64 1.60 -8.17
C VAL A 228 -4.12 1.77 -7.83
N PRO A 229 -4.99 0.73 -7.88
CA PRO A 229 -6.40 0.90 -7.54
C PRO A 229 -6.60 1.46 -6.12
N VAL A 230 -5.77 0.99 -5.18
CA VAL A 230 -5.81 1.42 -3.78
C VAL A 230 -5.30 2.85 -3.62
N MET A 231 -4.24 3.23 -4.34
CA MET A 231 -3.72 4.60 -4.35
C MET A 231 -4.75 5.58 -4.88
N VAL A 232 -5.40 5.29 -6.01
CA VAL A 232 -6.47 6.12 -6.56
C VAL A 232 -7.61 6.25 -5.55
N PHE A 233 -8.12 5.13 -5.02
CA PHE A 233 -9.16 5.15 -4.00
C PHE A 233 -8.78 6.02 -2.79
N TYR A 234 -7.56 5.88 -2.28
CA TYR A 234 -7.09 6.63 -1.13
C TYR A 234 -6.96 8.13 -1.42
N LEU A 235 -6.50 8.53 -2.61
CA LEU A 235 -6.44 9.92 -3.04
C LEU A 235 -7.83 10.57 -3.01
N PHE A 236 -8.81 9.94 -3.66
CA PHE A 236 -10.16 10.49 -3.79
C PHE A 236 -10.95 10.46 -2.47
N ASN A 237 -10.78 9.40 -1.68
CA ASN A 237 -11.38 9.34 -0.34
C ASN A 237 -10.77 10.42 0.57
N SER A 238 -9.47 10.67 0.47
CA SER A 238 -8.83 11.77 1.21
C SER A 238 -9.41 13.12 0.78
N LEU A 239 -9.51 13.40 -0.53
CA LEU A 239 -10.11 14.65 -1.02
C LEU A 239 -11.56 14.85 -0.54
N ASN A 240 -12.37 13.79 -0.53
CA ASN A 240 -13.76 13.86 -0.07
C ASN A 240 -13.87 14.20 1.42
N GLN A 241 -13.03 13.58 2.26
CA GLN A 241 -13.00 13.89 3.69
C GLN A 241 -12.65 15.36 3.96
N TRP A 242 -11.89 15.97 3.06
CA TRP A 242 -11.44 17.35 3.19
C TRP A 242 -12.51 18.36 2.80
N GLN A 243 -13.31 18.08 1.78
CA GLN A 243 -14.46 18.92 1.41
C GLN A 243 -15.50 19.02 2.54
N ILE A 244 -15.59 17.99 3.40
CA ILE A 244 -16.51 17.94 4.55
C ILE A 244 -15.96 18.73 5.76
N PHE A 245 -14.65 19.02 5.81
CA PHE A 245 -14.03 19.87 6.82
C PHE A 245 -13.56 21.19 6.19
N PRO A 246 -14.46 22.15 5.89
CA PRO A 246 -14.00 23.50 5.68
C PRO A 246 -13.33 23.94 6.98
N ILE A 247 -12.10 24.42 6.83
CA ILE A 247 -11.23 24.97 7.84
C ILE A 247 -12.06 25.90 8.75
N ASN A 248 -12.45 25.42 9.93
CA ASN A 248 -13.04 26.27 10.97
C ASN A 248 -11.89 27.10 11.58
N ARG A 249 -11.38 28.05 10.80
CA ARG A 249 -10.32 29.00 11.17
C ARG A 249 -10.84 30.12 12.08
N ASP A 250 -12.15 30.21 12.26
CA ASP A 250 -12.78 31.35 12.92
C ASP A 250 -12.87 31.22 14.45
N ARG A 251 -12.51 30.07 15.03
CA ARG A 251 -12.52 29.89 16.49
C ARG A 251 -11.30 30.44 17.23
N TYR A 252 -10.34 31.03 16.54
CA TYR A 252 -9.15 31.67 17.14
C TYR A 252 -9.13 33.20 17.02
N LEU A 253 -10.15 33.82 16.42
CA LEU A 253 -10.27 35.27 16.29
C LEU A 253 -11.62 35.76 16.86
N SER A 254 -11.88 35.48 18.13
CA SER A 254 -12.78 36.34 18.91
C SER A 254 -11.92 37.15 19.90
N PRO A 255 -11.96 38.49 19.86
CA PRO A 255 -11.18 39.34 20.74
C PRO A 255 -11.64 39.13 22.17
N ALA A 256 -10.67 39.05 23.08
CA ALA A 256 -10.88 38.98 24.52
C ALA A 256 -11.94 40.01 24.95
N SER A 257 -12.96 39.46 25.61
CA SER A 257 -13.95 40.13 26.43
C SER A 257 -13.39 41.34 27.18
N ARG A 258 -14.07 42.49 27.06
CA ARG A 258 -13.95 43.63 27.99
C ARG A 258 -14.36 43.16 29.39
N PRO A 259 -13.57 43.42 30.45
CA PRO A 259 -14.07 43.45 31.82
C PRO A 259 -14.18 44.91 32.29
N GLY A 260 -15.39 45.33 32.65
CA GLY A 260 -15.63 46.68 33.15
C GLY A 260 -17.09 46.94 33.48
N ASP A 261 -17.73 46.01 34.20
CA ASP A 261 -18.88 46.31 35.04
C ASP A 261 -18.35 46.38 36.48
N ASN A 262 -18.26 47.61 37.00
CA ASN A 262 -18.43 48.04 38.39
C ASN A 262 -18.29 49.57 38.45
#